data_AF-A0A256Z257-F1
#
_entry.id   AF-A0A256Z257-F1
#
_cell.length_a   1.000
_cell.length_b   1.000
_cell.length_c   1.000
_cell.angle_alpha   90.00
_cell.angle_beta   90.00
_cell.angle_gamma   90.00
#
_symmetry.space_group_name_H-M   'P 1'
#
loop_
_entity.id
_entity.type
_entity.pdbx_description
1 polymer ?
#
loop_
_entity_poly.entity_id
_entity_poly.type
_entity_poly.pdbx_seq_one_letter_code
_entity_poly.pdbx_strand_id
1 'polypeptide(L)'
;MRGVPFYEAFIHTAEGPMILENNSRPGDPEIQNILPVLKDDFVEVCLRMIEGTLTRVEVERKATVVTYKVPPNYGGYAEAFPERVRREEVGTPVILTEAENLRAKYGDAIRIYPGSMELRDGETYALRSRTVCVVGIAETIEDARKISLEGIEAIKGGALWYRTDIASREHIEQSIRHMEKLRKKGS
;
A
#
# COMPACT_ATOMS: atom_id res chain seq x y z
N MET A 1 -2.98 14.11 25.06
CA MET A 1 -2.82 14.79 23.75
C MET A 1 -3.92 14.27 22.85
N ARG A 2 -4.89 15.10 22.44
CA ARG A 2 -5.94 14.72 21.48
C ARG A 2 -5.37 14.97 20.09
N GLY A 3 -5.39 14.01 19.16
CA GLY A 3 -5.03 14.27 17.76
C GLY A 3 -3.98 13.37 17.10
N VAL A 4 -3.84 12.11 17.49
CA VAL A 4 -3.04 11.16 16.72
C VAL A 4 -3.96 10.30 15.84
N PRO A 5 -3.67 10.10 14.54
CA PRO A 5 -4.37 9.11 13.72
C PRO A 5 -4.23 7.74 14.38
N PHE A 6 -5.35 7.24 14.86
CA PHE A 6 -5.45 6.00 15.60
C PHE A 6 -5.47 4.84 14.61
N TYR A 7 -4.46 3.98 14.68
CA TYR A 7 -4.44 2.73 13.93
C TYR A 7 -4.61 1.57 14.91
N GLU A 8 -5.70 0.82 14.75
CA GLU A 8 -5.92 -0.45 15.44
C GLU A 8 -5.86 -1.57 14.41
N ALA A 9 -4.88 -2.46 14.53
CA ALA A 9 -5.02 -3.75 13.87
C ALA A 9 -5.85 -4.66 14.77
N PHE A 10 -6.86 -5.28 14.19
CA PHE A 10 -7.69 -6.25 14.87
C PHE A 10 -7.80 -7.51 14.02
N ILE A 11 -7.98 -8.63 14.70
CA ILE A 11 -8.24 -9.92 14.08
C ILE A 11 -9.69 -10.30 14.35
N HIS A 12 -10.38 -10.83 13.35
CA HIS A 12 -11.67 -11.45 13.59
C HIS A 12 -11.45 -12.87 14.15
N THR A 13 -12.03 -13.14 15.32
CA THR A 13 -12.08 -14.48 15.92
C THR A 13 -13.50 -15.02 15.91
N ALA A 14 -13.68 -16.29 16.27
CA ALA A 14 -15.02 -16.87 16.42
C ALA A 14 -15.86 -16.13 17.46
N GLU A 15 -15.23 -15.54 18.47
CA GLU A 15 -15.90 -14.82 19.57
C GLU A 15 -16.07 -13.31 19.28
N GLY A 16 -15.57 -12.83 18.14
CA GLY A 16 -15.62 -11.42 17.75
C GLY A 16 -14.25 -10.83 17.39
N PRO A 17 -14.20 -9.53 17.04
CA PRO A 17 -12.95 -8.84 16.76
C PRO A 17 -12.12 -8.65 18.03
N MET A 18 -10.83 -8.96 17.95
CA MET A 18 -9.84 -8.81 19.02
C MET A 18 -8.75 -7.85 18.55
N ILE A 19 -8.39 -6.88 19.39
CA ILE A 19 -7.30 -5.93 19.08
C ILE A 19 -5.96 -6.67 19.18
N LEU A 20 -5.15 -6.58 18.12
CA LEU A 20 -3.79 -7.11 18.07
C LEU A 20 -2.77 -6.04 18.45
N GLU A 21 -2.89 -4.86 17.85
CA GLU A 21 -1.95 -3.77 18.07
C GLU A 21 -2.66 -2.42 18.06
N ASN A 22 -2.13 -1.50 18.86
CA ASN A 22 -2.53 -0.11 18.90
C ASN A 22 -1.30 0.73 18.57
N ASN A 23 -1.39 1.50 17.49
CA ASN A 23 -0.29 2.35 17.04
C ASN A 23 -0.69 3.83 17.00
N SER A 24 0.26 4.68 17.36
CA SER A 24 0.15 6.14 17.37
C SER A 24 0.58 6.78 16.05
N ARG A 25 0.49 6.05 14.93
CA ARG A 25 0.70 6.59 13.59
C ARG A 25 -0.19 5.84 12.59
N PRO A 26 -0.47 6.45 11.42
CA PRO A 26 -1.02 5.71 10.30
C PRO A 26 -0.20 4.47 9.97
N GLY A 27 -0.89 3.40 9.61
CA GLY A 27 -0.30 2.21 9.04
C GLY A 27 0.35 2.53 7.69
N ASP A 28 1.49 1.92 7.42
CA ASP A 28 2.10 1.87 6.10
C ASP A 28 2.24 0.37 5.82
N PRO A 29 1.58 -0.17 4.77
CA PRO A 29 1.06 0.53 3.58
C PRO A 29 -0.42 0.95 3.61
N GLU A 30 -1.12 0.88 4.75
CA GLU A 30 -2.57 1.07 4.82
C GLU A 30 -3.01 2.49 4.45
N ILE A 31 -2.25 3.51 4.88
CA ILE A 31 -2.63 4.92 4.66
C ILE A 31 -2.65 5.31 3.19
N GLN A 32 -1.83 4.66 2.36
CA GLN A 32 -1.77 4.86 0.91
C GLN A 32 -3.06 4.40 0.21
N ASN A 33 -3.86 3.52 0.81
CA ASN A 33 -5.16 3.13 0.28
C ASN A 33 -6.29 4.08 0.72
N ILE A 34 -6.11 4.82 1.80
CA ILE A 34 -7.16 5.65 2.41
C ILE A 34 -7.09 7.10 1.91
N LEU A 35 -5.92 7.74 2.00
CA LEU A 35 -5.78 9.16 1.66
C LEU A 35 -6.16 9.50 0.22
N PRO A 36 -5.89 8.66 -0.81
CA PRO A 36 -6.24 9.00 -2.17
C PRO A 36 -7.74 9.10 -2.45
N VAL A 37 -8.57 8.50 -1.60
CA VAL A 37 -10.03 8.49 -1.70
C VAL A 37 -10.68 9.29 -0.58
N LEU A 38 -9.90 10.05 0.19
CA LEU A 38 -10.43 10.98 1.17
C LEU A 38 -11.08 12.17 0.44
N LYS A 39 -12.36 12.44 0.71
CA LYS A 39 -13.06 13.59 0.14
C LYS A 39 -12.81 14.88 0.93
N ASP A 40 -12.72 14.73 2.24
CA ASP A 40 -12.48 15.86 3.13
C ASP A 40 -11.03 16.35 3.00
N ASP A 41 -10.80 17.63 3.28
CA ASP A 41 -9.45 18.15 3.41
C ASP A 41 -8.79 17.50 4.65
N PHE A 42 -7.66 16.82 4.45
CA PHE A 42 -6.95 16.14 5.53
C PHE A 42 -6.49 17.10 6.63
N VAL A 43 -6.16 18.35 6.28
CA VAL A 43 -5.80 19.39 7.26
C VAL A 43 -7.01 19.73 8.13
N GLU A 44 -8.19 19.90 7.52
CA GLU A 44 -9.44 20.15 8.24
C GLU A 44 -9.82 18.98 9.15
N VAL A 45 -9.64 17.74 8.67
CA VAL A 45 -9.83 16.54 9.50
C VAL A 45 -8.91 16.58 10.72
N CYS A 46 -7.63 16.90 10.54
CA CYS A 46 -6.67 17.04 11.65
C CYS A 46 -7.07 18.15 12.63
N LEU A 47 -7.50 19.31 12.14
CA LEU A 47 -7.95 20.43 12.98
C LEU A 47 -9.17 20.04 13.82
N ARG A 48 -10.17 19.42 13.19
CA ARG A 48 -11.38 18.93 13.88
C ARG A 48 -11.06 17.85 14.91
N MET A 49 -10.02 17.03 14.70
CA MET A 49 -9.54 16.08 15.72
C MET A 49 -8.94 16.79 16.94
N ILE A 50 -8.12 17.81 16.72
CA ILE A 50 -7.48 18.60 17.79
C ILE A 50 -8.55 19.33 18.63
N GLU A 51 -9.53 19.92 17.96
CA GLU A 51 -10.64 20.64 18.58
C GLU A 51 -11.67 19.71 19.23
N GLY A 52 -11.66 18.42 18.92
CA GLY A 52 -12.65 17.45 19.40
C GLY A 52 -14.02 17.60 18.74
N THR A 53 -14.07 18.17 17.54
CA THR A 53 -15.27 18.43 16.73
C THR A 53 -15.41 17.47 15.53
N LEU A 54 -14.47 16.53 15.38
CA LEU A 54 -14.55 15.50 14.34
C LEU A 54 -15.66 14.50 14.67
N THR A 55 -16.71 14.49 13.85
CA THR A 55 -17.86 13.58 13.98
C THR A 55 -17.90 12.52 12.90
N ARG A 56 -17.35 12.81 11.72
CA ARG A 56 -17.30 11.93 10.56
C ARG A 56 -16.18 12.36 9.62
N VAL A 57 -15.75 11.42 8.81
CA VAL A 57 -14.83 11.60 7.69
C VAL A 57 -15.48 11.00 6.47
N GLU A 58 -15.56 11.75 5.37
CA GLU A 58 -16.14 11.30 4.12
C GLU A 58 -15.06 10.74 3.18
N VAL A 59 -15.30 9.56 2.63
CA VAL A 59 -14.43 8.90 1.66
C VAL A 59 -15.21 8.59 0.37
N GLU A 60 -14.51 8.54 -0.75
CA GLU A 60 -15.05 8.06 -2.00
C GLU A 60 -15.34 6.57 -1.92
N ARG A 61 -16.44 6.16 -2.54
CA ARG A 61 -16.80 4.75 -2.67
C ARG A 61 -16.04 4.14 -3.85
N LYS A 62 -14.73 4.06 -3.71
CA LYS A 62 -13.79 3.51 -4.70
C LYS A 62 -12.97 2.40 -4.05
N ALA A 63 -12.54 1.44 -4.86
CA ALA A 63 -11.55 0.47 -4.47
C ALA A 63 -10.14 1.06 -4.67
N THR A 64 -9.24 0.76 -3.75
CA THR A 64 -7.81 1.12 -3.83
C THR A 64 -6.96 -0.12 -3.62
N VAL A 65 -5.85 -0.21 -4.36
CA VAL A 65 -4.86 -1.27 -4.22
C VAL A 65 -3.47 -0.66 -4.27
N VAL A 66 -2.67 -0.90 -3.24
CA VAL A 66 -1.27 -0.48 -3.15
C VAL A 66 -0.35 -1.68 -3.33
N THR A 67 0.67 -1.51 -4.17
CA THR A 67 1.76 -2.50 -4.34
C THR A 67 3.10 -1.83 -4.10
N TYR A 68 3.93 -2.43 -3.25
CA TYR A 68 5.28 -1.93 -2.94
C TYR A 68 6.35 -2.70 -3.71
N LYS A 69 7.34 -1.96 -4.20
CA LYS A 69 8.65 -2.46 -4.61
C LYS A 69 9.64 -2.25 -3.47
N VAL A 70 10.40 -3.29 -3.17
CA VAL A 70 11.34 -3.32 -2.04
C VAL A 70 12.66 -3.98 -2.45
N PRO A 71 13.77 -3.73 -1.75
CA PRO A 71 15.04 -4.37 -2.01
C PRO A 71 14.98 -5.88 -1.72
N PRO A 72 15.81 -6.71 -2.36
CA PRO A 72 15.75 -8.16 -2.21
C PRO A 72 16.09 -8.65 -0.80
N ASN A 73 16.87 -7.90 -0.02
CA ASN A 73 17.17 -8.22 1.38
C ASN A 73 16.03 -7.80 2.35
N TYR A 74 15.02 -7.08 1.89
CA TYR A 74 13.87 -6.72 2.71
C TYR A 74 12.86 -7.87 2.77
N GLY A 75 12.51 -8.31 3.99
CA GLY A 75 11.52 -9.37 4.20
C GLY A 75 11.99 -10.77 3.81
N GLY A 76 13.30 -11.02 3.74
CA GLY A 76 13.87 -12.36 3.52
C GLY A 76 13.79 -12.89 2.08
N TYR A 77 13.42 -12.06 1.09
CA TYR A 77 13.25 -12.52 -0.29
C TYR A 77 14.53 -13.07 -0.93
N ALA A 78 15.67 -12.42 -0.71
CA ALA A 78 16.96 -12.86 -1.22
C ALA A 78 17.40 -14.22 -0.65
N GLU A 79 16.95 -14.55 0.56
CA GLU A 79 17.24 -15.84 1.22
C GLU A 79 16.30 -16.92 0.68
N ALA A 80 15.01 -16.60 0.52
CA ALA A 80 14.00 -17.53 0.05
C ALA A 80 14.08 -17.83 -1.46
N PHE A 81 14.46 -16.84 -2.27
CA PHE A 81 14.48 -16.91 -3.73
C PHE A 81 15.76 -16.29 -4.33
N PRO A 82 16.96 -16.79 -3.94
CA PRO A 82 18.23 -16.21 -4.36
C PRO A 82 18.41 -16.14 -5.88
N GLU A 83 17.82 -17.09 -6.61
CA GLU A 83 17.85 -17.20 -8.07
C GLU A 83 16.97 -16.16 -8.80
N ARG A 84 16.02 -15.54 -8.09
CA ARG A 84 15.11 -14.52 -8.65
C ARG A 84 15.60 -13.09 -8.45
N VAL A 85 16.70 -12.92 -7.71
CA VAL A 85 17.30 -11.62 -7.47
C VAL A 85 18.11 -11.19 -8.69
N ARG A 86 17.72 -10.06 -9.31
CA ARG A 86 18.48 -9.39 -10.38
C ARG A 86 19.71 -8.70 -9.80
N ARG A 87 20.75 -9.48 -9.46
CA ARG A 87 21.95 -8.99 -8.76
C ARG A 87 22.68 -7.89 -9.52
N GLU A 88 22.62 -7.93 -10.85
CA GLU A 88 23.17 -6.94 -11.77
C GLU A 88 22.52 -5.55 -11.64
N GLU A 89 21.29 -5.47 -11.12
CA GLU A 89 20.59 -4.21 -10.86
C GLU A 89 20.80 -3.69 -9.44
N VAL A 90 21.53 -4.40 -8.57
CA VAL A 90 21.74 -3.96 -7.19
C VAL A 90 22.61 -2.71 -7.19
N GLY A 91 22.09 -1.64 -6.59
CA GLY A 91 22.78 -0.36 -6.53
C GLY A 91 22.66 0.49 -7.80
N THR A 92 21.87 0.05 -8.80
CA THR A 92 21.53 0.91 -9.94
C THR A 92 20.43 1.91 -9.55
N PRO A 93 20.29 3.03 -10.29
CA PRO A 93 19.22 3.98 -10.07
C PRO A 93 17.83 3.37 -10.19
N VAL A 94 16.90 3.83 -9.37
CA VAL A 94 15.46 3.55 -9.49
C VAL A 94 14.86 4.54 -10.47
N ILE A 95 14.27 4.02 -11.55
CA ILE A 95 13.74 4.80 -12.66
C ILE A 95 12.21 4.78 -12.60
N LEU A 96 11.61 5.96 -12.42
CA LEU A 96 10.15 6.12 -12.28
C LEU A 96 9.44 6.62 -13.55
N THR A 97 10.19 7.07 -14.57
CA THR A 97 9.66 7.80 -15.72
C THR A 97 8.54 7.07 -16.46
N GLU A 98 8.69 5.77 -16.75
CA GLU A 98 7.64 5.00 -17.43
C GLU A 98 6.36 4.91 -16.59
N ALA A 99 6.51 4.72 -15.27
CA ALA A 99 5.38 4.68 -14.36
C ALA A 99 4.70 6.06 -14.25
N GLU A 100 5.47 7.14 -14.21
CA GLU A 100 4.94 8.51 -14.19
C GLU A 100 4.17 8.84 -15.47
N ASN A 101 4.64 8.38 -16.63
CA ASN A 101 3.96 8.55 -17.92
C ASN A 101 2.58 7.87 -17.95
N LEU A 102 2.33 6.83 -17.14
CA LEU A 102 1.01 6.22 -17.03
C LEU A 102 -0.06 7.16 -16.46
N ARG A 103 0.33 8.29 -15.84
CA ARG A 103 -0.63 9.36 -15.49
C ARG A 103 -1.34 9.92 -16.71
N ALA A 104 -0.73 9.92 -17.90
CA ALA A 104 -1.42 10.33 -19.13
C ALA A 104 -2.60 9.40 -19.49
N LYS A 105 -2.53 8.13 -19.08
CA LYS A 105 -3.56 7.11 -19.30
C LYS A 105 -4.60 7.07 -18.18
N TYR A 106 -4.16 7.19 -16.93
CA TYR A 106 -4.99 6.95 -15.74
C TYR A 106 -5.37 8.21 -14.96
N GLY A 107 -4.75 9.36 -15.25
CA GLY A 107 -4.94 10.59 -14.46
C GLY A 107 -4.65 10.35 -12.98
N ASP A 108 -5.57 10.78 -12.12
CA ASP A 108 -5.46 10.63 -10.66
C ASP A 108 -5.77 9.21 -10.16
N ALA A 109 -6.21 8.31 -11.04
CA ALA A 109 -6.47 6.91 -10.69
C ALA A 109 -5.18 6.10 -10.45
N ILE A 110 -4.01 6.66 -10.76
CA ILE A 110 -2.70 6.12 -10.43
C ILE A 110 -1.92 7.11 -9.56
N ARG A 111 -1.38 6.64 -8.44
CA ARG A 111 -0.47 7.45 -7.60
C ARG A 111 0.80 6.68 -7.31
N ILE A 112 1.93 7.37 -7.37
CA ILE A 112 3.26 6.81 -7.13
C ILE A 112 3.84 7.53 -5.92
N TYR A 113 4.24 6.77 -4.92
CA TYR A 113 4.79 7.31 -3.67
C TYR A 113 6.20 6.76 -3.43
N PRO A 114 7.24 7.58 -3.66
CA PRO A 114 8.57 7.37 -3.13
C PRO A 114 8.56 7.10 -1.62
N GLY A 115 9.36 6.12 -1.18
CA GLY A 115 9.54 5.76 0.22
C GLY A 115 11.02 5.80 0.58
N SER A 116 11.60 4.63 0.87
CA SER A 116 13.00 4.48 1.27
C SER A 116 13.94 4.62 0.06
N MET A 117 14.18 5.87 -0.34
CA MET A 117 15.08 6.26 -1.43
C MET A 117 15.90 7.50 -1.07
N GLU A 118 17.02 7.69 -1.76
CA GLU A 118 17.86 8.88 -1.65
C GLU A 118 18.26 9.41 -3.03
N LEU A 119 18.48 10.73 -3.11
CA LEU A 119 19.02 11.38 -4.31
C LEU A 119 20.55 11.46 -4.19
N ARG A 120 21.26 10.95 -5.19
CA ARG A 120 22.72 11.02 -5.32
C ARG A 120 23.06 11.43 -6.75
N ASP A 121 23.82 12.51 -6.90
CA ASP A 121 24.30 13.00 -8.20
C ASP A 121 23.21 13.15 -9.28
N GLY A 122 22.00 13.55 -8.87
CA GLY A 122 20.85 13.74 -9.77
C GLY A 122 20.04 12.47 -10.07
N GLU A 123 20.44 11.33 -9.52
CA GLU A 123 19.76 10.05 -9.68
C GLU A 123 19.18 9.53 -8.36
N THR A 124 18.09 8.78 -8.43
CA THR A 124 17.41 8.25 -7.24
C THR A 124 17.83 6.80 -7.00
N TYR A 125 18.15 6.45 -5.76
CA TYR A 125 18.60 5.11 -5.40
C TYR A 125 17.78 4.53 -4.25
N ALA A 126 17.57 3.21 -4.30
CA ALA A 126 16.91 2.50 -3.21
C ALA A 126 17.78 2.44 -1.94
N LEU A 127 17.14 2.59 -0.79
CA LEU A 127 17.73 2.29 0.52
C LEU A 127 17.37 0.86 0.94
N ARG A 128 17.23 0.58 2.25
CA ARG A 128 17.09 -0.79 2.79
C ARG A 128 15.65 -1.23 3.07
N SER A 129 14.67 -0.35 2.91
CA SER A 129 13.28 -0.63 3.25
C SER A 129 12.37 -0.46 2.03
N ARG A 130 11.05 -0.50 2.24
CA ARG A 130 10.02 -0.22 1.25
C ARG A 130 10.36 0.99 0.38
N THR A 131 10.73 0.76 -0.87
CA THR A 131 11.41 1.74 -1.72
C THR A 131 10.42 2.69 -2.39
N VAL A 132 9.37 2.14 -3.00
CA VAL A 132 8.36 2.91 -3.73
C VAL A 132 7.10 2.07 -3.84
N CYS A 133 5.93 2.71 -3.80
CA CYS A 133 4.68 2.04 -4.09
C CYS A 133 3.86 2.73 -5.17
N VAL A 134 2.96 1.95 -5.77
CA VAL A 134 1.96 2.42 -6.71
C VAL A 134 0.58 2.06 -6.18
N VAL A 135 -0.30 3.06 -6.10
CA VAL A 135 -1.71 2.92 -5.76
C VAL A 135 -2.52 3.03 -7.04
N GLY A 136 -3.34 2.01 -7.30
CA GLY A 136 -4.41 2.09 -8.28
C GLY A 136 -5.75 2.37 -7.59
N ILE A 137 -6.60 3.16 -8.24
CA ILE A 137 -7.91 3.57 -7.74
C ILE A 137 -8.94 3.29 -8.83
N ALA A 138 -10.02 2.57 -8.50
CA ALA A 138 -11.06 2.22 -9.47
C ALA A 138 -12.41 1.91 -8.80
N GLU A 139 -13.40 1.53 -9.59
CA GLU A 139 -14.70 1.07 -9.07
C GLU A 139 -14.62 -0.33 -8.45
N THR A 140 -13.71 -1.17 -8.94
CA THR A 140 -13.53 -2.55 -8.51
C THR A 140 -12.11 -2.80 -8.01
N ILE A 141 -11.94 -3.79 -7.13
CA ILE A 141 -10.62 -4.16 -6.60
C ILE A 141 -9.74 -4.70 -7.74
N GLU A 142 -10.35 -5.42 -8.69
CA GLU A 142 -9.68 -5.98 -9.86
C GLU A 142 -9.09 -4.89 -10.76
N ASP A 143 -9.85 -3.83 -11.05
CA ASP A 143 -9.39 -2.71 -11.86
C ASP A 143 -8.32 -1.88 -11.12
N ALA A 144 -8.53 -1.62 -9.82
CA ALA A 144 -7.54 -0.92 -8.99
C ALA A 144 -6.22 -1.70 -8.92
N ARG A 145 -6.29 -3.03 -8.75
CA ARG A 145 -5.14 -3.94 -8.80
C ARG A 145 -4.44 -3.87 -10.15
N LYS A 146 -5.17 -3.88 -11.26
CA LYS A 146 -4.59 -3.78 -12.61
C LYS A 146 -3.75 -2.51 -12.76
N ILE A 147 -4.29 -1.36 -12.33
CA ILE A 147 -3.58 -0.08 -12.38
C ILE A 147 -2.32 -0.11 -11.50
N SER A 148 -2.45 -0.60 -10.27
CA SER A 148 -1.33 -0.73 -9.32
C SER A 148 -0.21 -1.61 -9.89
N LEU A 149 -0.56 -2.76 -10.46
CA LEU A 149 0.40 -3.69 -11.04
C LEU A 149 1.04 -3.17 -12.33
N GLU A 150 0.29 -2.52 -13.21
CA GLU A 150 0.85 -1.89 -14.41
C GLU A 150 1.88 -0.82 -14.05
N GLY A 151 1.56 0.04 -13.07
CA GLY A 151 2.49 1.08 -12.62
C GLY A 151 3.69 0.56 -11.85
N ILE A 152 3.52 -0.41 -10.95
CA ILE A 152 4.65 -0.96 -10.20
C ILE A 152 5.61 -1.71 -11.12
N GLU A 153 5.10 -2.37 -12.17
CA GLU A 153 5.92 -3.09 -13.17
C GLU A 153 6.75 -2.13 -14.04
N ALA A 154 6.20 -0.95 -14.36
CA ALA A 154 6.88 0.09 -15.14
C ALA A 154 8.09 0.72 -14.40
N ILE A 155 8.18 0.61 -13.07
CA ILE A 155 9.35 1.08 -12.32
C ILE A 155 10.55 0.15 -12.56
N LYS A 156 11.71 0.68 -12.95
CA LYS A 156 12.91 -0.13 -13.25
C LYS A 156 14.08 0.17 -12.31
N GLY A 157 15.06 -0.73 -12.29
CA GLY A 157 16.31 -0.58 -11.55
C GLY A 157 16.24 -0.88 -10.05
N GLY A 158 17.40 -0.77 -9.38
CA GLY A 158 17.56 -1.01 -7.94
C GLY A 158 17.37 -2.46 -7.48
N ALA A 159 17.29 -3.43 -8.41
CA ALA A 159 16.99 -4.84 -8.15
C ALA A 159 15.72 -5.06 -7.33
N LEU A 160 14.76 -4.15 -7.43
CA LEU A 160 13.57 -4.18 -6.60
C LEU A 160 12.64 -5.32 -7.01
N TRP A 161 12.00 -5.93 -6.00
CA TRP A 161 10.98 -6.95 -6.17
C TRP A 161 9.67 -6.52 -5.52
N TYR A 162 8.58 -7.14 -5.96
CA TYR A 162 7.24 -6.89 -5.44
C TYR A 162 6.42 -8.18 -5.52
N ARG A 163 5.35 -8.23 -4.74
CA ARG A 163 4.35 -9.30 -4.80
C ARG A 163 3.35 -9.04 -5.92
N THR A 164 3.04 -10.08 -6.69
CA THR A 164 2.06 -10.02 -7.79
C THR A 164 0.65 -10.49 -7.38
N ASP A 165 0.50 -11.04 -6.18
CA ASP A 165 -0.71 -11.65 -5.64
C ASP A 165 -1.51 -10.72 -4.70
N ILE A 166 -1.03 -9.47 -4.52
CA ILE A 166 -1.74 -8.44 -3.76
C ILE A 166 -3.11 -8.20 -4.39
N ALA A 167 -4.15 -8.25 -3.54
CA ALA A 167 -5.55 -8.12 -3.94
C ALA A 167 -5.98 -9.09 -5.06
N SER A 168 -5.30 -10.24 -5.21
CA SER A 168 -5.70 -11.27 -6.16
C SER A 168 -7.08 -11.84 -5.81
N ARG A 169 -7.85 -12.17 -6.83
CA ARG A 169 -9.18 -12.75 -6.67
C ARG A 169 -9.13 -14.01 -5.82
N GLU A 170 -8.12 -14.85 -6.04
CA GLU A 170 -7.91 -16.09 -5.30
C GLU A 170 -7.74 -15.83 -3.80
N HIS A 171 -6.90 -14.85 -3.43
CA HIS A 171 -6.67 -14.49 -2.03
C HIS A 171 -7.89 -13.82 -1.37
N ILE A 172 -8.61 -12.97 -2.11
CA ILE A 172 -9.84 -12.35 -1.62
C ILE A 172 -10.89 -13.44 -1.35
N GLU A 173 -11.11 -14.34 -2.30
CA GLU A 173 -12.07 -15.44 -2.13
C GLU A 173 -11.68 -16.40 -1.00
N GLN A 174 -10.38 -16.70 -0.85
CA GLN A 174 -9.89 -17.49 0.29
C GLN A 174 -10.19 -16.79 1.62
N SER A 175 -9.98 -15.47 1.68
CA SER A 175 -10.25 -14.68 2.88
C SER A 175 -11.75 -14.64 3.21
N ILE A 176 -12.62 -14.46 2.21
CA ILE A 176 -14.08 -14.52 2.38
C ILE A 176 -14.50 -15.90 2.90
N ARG A 177 -14.07 -16.99 2.25
CA ARG A 177 -14.38 -18.36 2.69
C ARG A 177 -13.88 -18.66 4.09
N HIS A 178 -12.70 -18.15 4.46
CA HIS A 178 -12.17 -18.28 5.81
C HIS A 178 -13.08 -17.57 6.82
N MET A 179 -13.46 -16.33 6.53
CA MET A 179 -14.34 -15.52 7.38
C MET A 179 -15.74 -16.13 7.54
N GLU A 180 -16.32 -16.68 6.48
CA GLU A 180 -17.60 -17.40 6.55
C GLU A 180 -17.52 -18.63 7.46
N LYS A 181 -16.45 -19.41 7.36
CA LYS A 181 -16.24 -20.58 8.23
C LYS A 181 -16.03 -20.17 9.68
N LEU A 182 -15.28 -19.11 9.92
CA LEU A 182 -14.94 -18.61 11.24
C LEU A 182 -16.19 -18.08 11.97
N ARG A 183 -17.06 -17.34 11.26
CA ARG A 183 -18.32 -16.82 11.81
C ARG A 183 -19.35 -17.92 12.09
N LYS A 184 -19.40 -18.98 11.28
CA LYS A 184 -20.27 -20.15 11.52
C LYS A 184 -19.92 -20.96 12.76
N LYS A 185 -18.68 -20.87 13.26
CA LYS A 185 -18.24 -21.58 14.47
C LYS A 185 -18.52 -20.81 15.77
N GLY A 186 -18.79 -19.51 15.67
CA GLY A 186 -19.09 -18.63 16.80
C GLY A 186 -20.57 -18.45 17.11
N SER A 187 -21.46 -19.05 16.30
CA SER A 187 -22.91 -19.13 16.47
C SER A 187 -23.34 -20.50 16.96
#